data_AF-A0A5N5D221-F1
#
_entry.id   AF-A0A5N5D221-F1
#
_cell.length_a   1.000
_cell.length_b   1.000
_cell.length_c   1.000
_cell.angle_alpha   90.00
_cell.angle_beta   90.00
_cell.angle_gamma   90.00
#
_symmetry.space_group_name_H-M   'P 1'
#
loop_
_entity.id
_entity.type
_entity.pdbx_description
1 polymer ?
#
loop_
_entity_poly.entity_id
_entity_poly.type
_entity_poly.pdbx_seq_one_letter_code
_entity_poly.pdbx_strand_id
1 'polypeptide(L)'
;MPPNTIYGISLVCEASYIQFRHRQLCATPPAISPSSIKLRDETAVITGTNAALALKCSRPDHHGRPHWRTYNIDVWKLNMFSYVSITAPAERCCKTLPVLDVTVLNAGVAKSPVHLDPAPGHDEVIRVNCLSTALLKLLILQVVHAKAQAADAGRPGRIVLVKSETAAWAKSKERSE
;
A
#
# COMPACT_ATOMS: atom_id res chain seq x y z
N MET A 1 26.14 -13.70 -17.47
CA MET A 1 25.45 -13.54 -16.17
C MET A 1 24.47 -14.70 -16.00
N PRO A 2 24.26 -15.27 -14.80
CA PRO A 2 23.25 -16.31 -14.62
C PRO A 2 21.86 -15.73 -14.96
N PRO A 3 20.97 -16.50 -15.60
CA PRO A 3 19.67 -16.00 -16.06
C PRO A 3 18.79 -15.41 -14.94
N ASN A 4 19.06 -15.78 -13.69
CA ASN A 4 18.25 -15.44 -12.52
C ASN A 4 18.86 -14.38 -11.59
N THR A 5 19.78 -13.55 -12.11
CA THR A 5 20.47 -12.50 -11.34
C THR A 5 20.15 -11.11 -11.88
N ILE A 6 19.48 -10.27 -11.08
CA ILE A 6 19.26 -8.86 -11.39
C ILE A 6 20.03 -8.04 -10.34
N TYR A 7 20.92 -7.13 -10.77
CA TYR A 7 21.79 -6.32 -9.89
C TYR A 7 22.60 -7.14 -8.86
N GLY A 8 23.04 -8.35 -9.22
CA GLY A 8 23.78 -9.23 -8.30
C GLY A 8 22.90 -9.97 -7.28
N ILE A 9 21.58 -9.79 -7.33
CA ILE A 9 20.62 -10.45 -6.44
C ILE A 9 20.04 -11.68 -7.14
N SER A 10 20.16 -12.85 -6.51
CA SER A 10 19.54 -14.08 -6.98
C SER A 10 18.05 -14.09 -6.61
N LEU A 11 17.18 -14.03 -7.61
CA LEU A 11 15.72 -14.06 -7.41
C LEU A 11 15.25 -15.32 -6.69
N VAL A 12 15.94 -16.45 -6.90
CA VAL A 12 15.62 -17.74 -6.28
C VAL A 12 15.89 -17.71 -4.78
N CYS A 13 17.05 -17.18 -4.38
CA CYS A 13 17.44 -17.06 -2.98
C CYS A 13 16.53 -16.04 -2.25
N GLU A 14 16.26 -14.90 -2.90
CA GLU A 14 15.47 -13.80 -2.35
C GLU A 14 14.01 -14.18 -2.10
N ALA A 15 13.45 -15.07 -2.93
CA ALA A 15 12.09 -15.60 -2.81
C ALA A 15 12.02 -16.96 -2.08
N SER A 16 13.04 -17.31 -1.29
CA SER A 16 13.06 -18.55 -0.52
C SER A 16 12.37 -18.40 0.84
N TYR A 17 11.76 -19.49 1.32
CA TYR A 17 11.10 -19.52 2.63
C TYR A 17 12.07 -19.26 3.79
N ILE A 18 13.31 -19.73 3.66
CA ILE A 18 14.37 -19.55 4.66
C ILE A 18 14.74 -18.07 4.75
N GLN A 19 14.96 -17.42 3.61
CA GLN A 19 15.29 -15.99 3.57
C GLN A 19 14.14 -15.13 4.11
N PHE A 20 12.89 -15.48 3.80
CA PHE A 20 11.72 -14.87 4.42
C PHE A 20 11.76 -14.99 5.95
N ARG A 21 11.95 -16.19 6.50
CA ARG A 21 12.03 -16.40 7.95
C ARG A 21 13.18 -15.61 8.58
N HIS A 22 14.35 -15.57 7.95
CA HIS A 22 15.47 -14.77 8.40
C HIS A 22 15.10 -13.28 8.47
N ARG A 23 14.42 -12.74 7.46
CA ARG A 23 13.94 -11.34 7.50
C ARG A 23 12.88 -11.11 8.58
N GLN A 24 11.96 -12.05 8.79
CA GLN A 24 10.92 -11.92 9.81
C GLN A 24 11.47 -11.99 11.25
N LEU A 25 12.54 -12.76 11.49
CA LEU A 25 13.03 -13.07 12.83
C LEU A 25 14.32 -12.35 13.20
N CYS A 26 15.18 -12.06 12.22
CA CYS A 26 16.53 -11.57 12.45
C CYS A 26 16.80 -10.19 11.84
N ALA A 27 15.87 -9.64 11.05
CA ALA A 27 16.00 -8.29 10.50
C ALA A 27 15.02 -7.33 11.17
N THR A 28 15.55 -6.35 11.87
CA THR A 28 14.77 -5.20 12.35
C THR A 28 14.97 -4.03 11.41
N PRO A 29 13.90 -3.37 10.93
CA PRO A 29 14.05 -2.13 10.19
C PRO A 29 14.82 -1.12 11.06
N PRO A 30 15.74 -0.33 10.48
CA PRO A 30 16.51 0.65 11.23
C PRO A 30 15.56 1.63 11.94
N ALA A 31 15.91 2.01 13.16
CA ALA A 31 15.12 2.96 13.93
C ALA A 31 15.04 4.30 13.17
N ILE A 32 13.83 4.80 12.97
CA ILE A 32 13.60 6.09 12.31
C ILE A 32 13.56 7.18 13.39
N SER A 33 14.43 8.19 13.26
CA SER A 33 14.43 9.32 14.20
C SER A 33 13.17 10.17 14.01
N PRO A 34 12.47 10.61 15.08
CA PRO A 34 11.33 11.52 14.98
C PRO A 34 11.64 12.83 14.23
N SER A 35 12.90 13.29 14.27
CA SER A 35 13.34 14.48 13.54
C SER A 35 13.46 14.27 12.03
N SER A 36 13.56 13.03 11.57
CA SER A 36 13.63 12.68 10.15
C SER A 36 12.25 12.57 9.49
N ILE A 37 11.18 12.60 10.30
CA ILE A 37 9.79 12.45 9.83
C ILE A 37 9.09 13.81 9.85
N LYS A 38 8.83 14.37 8.67
CA LYS A 38 8.02 15.59 8.50
C LYS A 38 6.63 15.20 8.00
N LEU A 39 5.67 15.04 8.92
CA LEU A 39 4.26 14.76 8.60
C LEU A 39 3.33 15.94 8.96
N ARG A 40 3.89 17.11 9.27
CA ARG A 40 3.10 18.32 9.55
C ARG A 40 2.50 18.82 8.26
N ASP A 41 1.19 19.11 8.32
CA ASP A 41 0.43 19.71 7.21
C ASP A 41 0.45 18.86 5.93
N GLU A 42 0.72 17.55 6.07
CA GLU A 42 0.67 16.59 4.97
C GLU A 42 -0.70 15.91 4.92
N THR A 43 -1.22 15.73 3.71
CA THR A 43 -2.45 14.97 3.49
C THR A 43 -2.12 13.55 3.04
N ALA A 44 -2.58 12.57 3.82
CA ALA A 44 -2.35 11.15 3.55
C ALA A 44 -3.66 10.39 3.33
N VAL A 45 -3.68 9.51 2.33
CA VAL A 45 -4.76 8.55 2.08
C VAL A 45 -4.23 7.13 2.28
N ILE A 46 -4.92 6.33 3.08
CA ILE A 46 -4.48 4.97 3.42
C ILE A 46 -5.65 4.01 3.20
N THR A 47 -5.43 2.95 2.41
CA THR A 47 -6.45 1.91 2.17
C THR A 47 -6.20 0.67 3.02
N GLY A 48 -7.25 -0.09 3.34
CA GLY A 48 -7.11 -1.33 4.12
C GLY A 48 -6.70 -1.10 5.57
N THR A 49 -7.10 0.02 6.17
CA THR A 49 -6.76 0.44 7.54
C THR A 49 -7.46 -0.37 8.64
N ASN A 50 -8.23 -1.39 8.29
CA ASN A 50 -9.13 -2.11 9.20
C ASN A 50 -8.44 -2.90 10.34
N ALA A 51 -7.11 -2.91 10.50
CA ALA A 51 -6.48 -3.75 11.52
C ALA A 51 -5.30 -3.20 12.35
N ALA A 52 -4.61 -2.09 12.01
CA ALA A 52 -3.41 -1.74 12.80
C ALA A 52 -3.03 -0.24 12.87
N LEU A 53 -3.02 0.47 11.74
CA LEU A 53 -2.51 1.85 11.74
C LEU A 53 -3.48 2.82 12.42
N ALA A 54 -4.78 2.71 12.14
CA ALA A 54 -5.82 3.54 12.76
C ALA A 54 -5.91 3.34 14.28
N LEU A 55 -5.62 2.14 14.79
CA LEU A 55 -5.60 1.84 16.23
C LEU A 55 -4.35 2.38 16.93
N LYS A 56 -3.20 2.42 16.24
CA LYS A 56 -1.96 3.01 16.80
C LYS A 56 -2.04 4.54 16.83
N CYS A 57 -2.62 5.16 15.82
CA CYS A 57 -2.87 6.60 15.77
C CYS A 57 -4.01 7.08 16.69
N SER A 58 -4.67 6.19 17.44
CA SER A 58 -5.67 6.57 18.45
C SER A 58 -5.22 6.27 19.89
N ARG A 59 -4.11 5.54 20.08
CA ARG A 59 -3.62 5.19 21.42
C ARG A 59 -2.74 6.30 22.02
N PRO A 60 -2.93 6.68 23.29
CA PRO A 60 -2.01 7.56 23.99
C PRO A 60 -0.62 6.91 24.11
N ASP A 61 0.41 7.73 24.32
CA ASP A 61 1.77 7.24 24.53
C ASP A 61 1.87 6.43 25.84
N HIS A 62 3.02 5.76 26.06
CA HIS A 62 3.28 5.00 27.29
C HIS A 62 3.22 5.84 28.58
N HIS A 63 3.16 7.16 28.48
CA HIS A 63 3.01 8.10 29.59
C HIS A 63 1.57 8.62 29.74
N GLY A 64 0.60 8.04 29.02
CA GLY A 64 -0.80 8.46 29.06
C GLY A 64 -1.04 9.83 28.44
N ARG A 65 -0.05 10.40 27.74
CA ARG A 65 -0.19 11.67 27.05
C ARG A 65 -0.79 11.40 25.66
N PRO A 66 -1.71 12.26 25.19
CA PRO A 66 -2.11 12.20 23.79
C PRO A 66 -0.85 12.36 22.93
N HIS A 67 -0.59 11.39 22.05
CA HIS A 67 0.53 11.51 21.13
C HIS A 67 0.20 12.67 20.17
N TRP A 68 0.88 13.79 20.40
CA TRP A 68 1.15 14.91 19.49
C TRP A 68 0.14 15.18 18.36
N ARG A 69 -0.43 16.40 18.31
CA ARG A 69 -1.18 17.05 17.21
C ARG A 69 -2.64 16.63 16.99
N THR A 70 -3.47 17.63 16.71
CA THR A 70 -4.81 17.53 16.14
C THR A 70 -4.69 17.02 14.71
N TYR A 71 -5.21 15.82 14.44
CA TYR A 71 -5.36 15.28 13.10
C TYR A 71 -6.84 15.28 12.74
N ASN A 72 -7.15 15.69 11.51
CA ASN A 72 -8.48 15.49 10.96
C ASN A 72 -8.49 14.14 10.25
N ILE A 73 -9.28 13.20 10.77
CA ILE A 73 -9.40 11.85 10.22
C ILE A 73 -10.76 11.71 9.55
N ASP A 74 -10.75 11.55 8.23
CA ASP A 74 -11.94 11.19 7.47
C ASP A 74 -11.91 9.70 7.10
N VAL A 75 -13.02 9.01 7.32
CA VAL A 75 -13.16 7.58 7.01
C VAL A 75 -14.12 7.39 5.85
N TRP A 76 -13.64 6.74 4.79
CA TRP A 76 -14.41 6.49 3.58
C TRP A 76 -14.59 5.00 3.32
N LYS A 77 -15.77 4.61 2.85
CA LYS A 77 -16.02 3.24 2.41
C LYS A 77 -15.30 2.99 1.08
N LEU A 78 -14.54 1.90 1.04
CA LEU A 78 -13.88 1.41 -0.17
C LEU A 78 -14.09 -0.11 -0.25
N ASN A 79 -14.87 -0.54 -1.21
CA ASN A 79 -15.03 -1.95 -1.55
C ASN A 79 -14.17 -2.28 -2.77
N MET A 80 -13.05 -2.99 -2.56
CA MET A 80 -12.13 -3.40 -3.63
C MET A 80 -12.71 -4.50 -4.55
N PHE A 81 -13.93 -4.99 -4.33
CA PHE A 81 -14.63 -5.88 -5.26
C PHE A 81 -15.49 -5.14 -6.29
N SER A 82 -15.70 -3.83 -6.12
CA SER A 82 -16.55 -3.02 -7.00
C SER A 82 -15.76 -1.86 -7.60
N TYR A 83 -15.62 -1.85 -8.94
CA TYR A 83 -14.95 -0.76 -9.65
C TYR A 83 -15.62 0.59 -9.45
N VAL A 84 -16.95 0.62 -9.33
CA VAL A 84 -17.70 1.83 -8.98
C VAL A 84 -17.33 2.33 -7.58
N SER A 85 -17.13 1.42 -6.62
CA SER A 85 -16.66 1.81 -5.29
C SER A 85 -15.20 2.28 -5.30
N ILE A 86 -14.39 1.90 -6.28
CA ILE A 86 -12.97 2.26 -6.39
C ILE A 86 -12.79 3.67 -6.98
N THR A 87 -13.66 4.08 -7.91
CA THR A 87 -13.59 5.42 -8.51
C THR A 87 -13.99 6.52 -7.53
N ALA A 88 -14.97 6.27 -6.66
CA ALA A 88 -15.50 7.28 -5.75
C ALA A 88 -14.44 7.91 -4.80
N PRO A 89 -13.53 7.14 -4.17
CA PRO A 89 -12.44 7.74 -3.39
C PRO A 89 -11.49 8.61 -4.21
N ALA A 90 -11.14 8.20 -5.43
CA ALA A 90 -10.26 9.00 -6.28
C ALA A 90 -10.91 10.33 -6.71
N GLU A 91 -12.20 10.29 -7.08
CA GLU A 91 -12.97 11.50 -7.35
C GLU A 91 -13.06 12.42 -6.13
N ARG A 92 -13.30 11.84 -4.95
CA ARG A 92 -13.35 12.59 -3.70
C ARG A 92 -12.01 13.25 -3.41
N CYS A 93 -10.89 12.52 -3.51
CA CYS A 93 -9.56 13.10 -3.36
C CYS A 93 -9.36 14.31 -4.30
N CYS A 94 -9.78 14.18 -5.55
CA CYS A 94 -9.68 15.26 -6.53
C CYS A 94 -10.49 16.49 -6.11
N LYS A 95 -11.73 16.30 -5.65
CA LYS A 95 -12.67 17.38 -5.32
C LYS A 95 -12.41 18.04 -3.97
N THR A 96 -12.05 17.28 -2.95
CA THR A 96 -12.06 17.76 -1.55
C THR A 96 -10.69 18.02 -0.97
N LEU A 97 -9.62 17.40 -1.51
CA LEU A 97 -8.28 17.56 -0.95
C LEU A 97 -7.53 18.70 -1.68
N PRO A 98 -6.99 19.70 -0.97
CA PRO A 98 -6.18 20.74 -1.60
C PRO A 98 -4.83 20.19 -2.08
N VAL A 99 -4.26 19.26 -1.32
CA VAL A 99 -3.00 18.55 -1.62
C VAL A 99 -3.15 17.06 -1.34
N LEU A 100 -2.32 16.23 -1.97
CA LEU A 100 -2.23 14.80 -1.69
C LEU A 100 -0.76 14.37 -1.70
N ASP A 101 -0.15 14.36 -0.51
CA ASP A 101 1.28 14.12 -0.33
C ASP A 101 1.62 12.63 -0.34
N VAL A 102 0.79 11.82 0.31
CA VAL A 102 1.08 10.40 0.52
C VAL A 102 -0.18 9.58 0.24
N THR A 103 -0.05 8.53 -0.56
CA THR A 103 -1.06 7.48 -0.65
C THR A 103 -0.44 6.13 -0.35
N VAL A 104 -1.03 5.40 0.59
CA VAL A 104 -0.66 4.03 0.94
C VAL A 104 -1.76 3.08 0.47
N LEU A 105 -1.47 2.32 -0.58
CA LEU A 105 -2.33 1.30 -1.15
C LEU A 105 -2.04 -0.03 -0.47
N ASN A 106 -2.72 -0.28 0.65
CA ASN A 106 -2.54 -1.46 1.50
C ASN A 106 -3.74 -2.41 1.52
N ALA A 107 -4.90 -1.99 1.01
CA ALA A 107 -6.06 -2.88 0.92
C ALA A 107 -5.71 -4.16 0.15
N GLY A 108 -5.89 -5.30 0.82
CA GLY A 108 -5.64 -6.62 0.28
C GLY A 108 -6.40 -7.70 1.04
N VAL A 109 -6.61 -8.83 0.38
CA VAL A 109 -7.25 -10.02 0.96
C VAL A 109 -6.33 -11.23 0.81
N ALA A 110 -6.43 -12.15 1.77
CA ALA A 110 -5.89 -13.49 1.67
C ALA A 110 -7.06 -14.46 1.89
N LYS A 111 -7.37 -15.27 0.88
CA LYS A 111 -8.46 -16.26 0.95
C LYS A 111 -7.92 -17.65 0.59
N SER A 112 -8.37 -18.65 1.33
CA SER A 112 -8.14 -20.07 1.09
C SER A 112 -9.38 -20.84 1.55
N PRO A 113 -10.00 -21.72 0.73
CA PRO A 113 -9.60 -22.11 -0.64
C PRO A 113 -9.83 -21.00 -1.68
N VAL A 114 -9.25 -21.18 -2.88
CA VAL A 114 -9.45 -20.29 -4.05
C VAL A 114 -10.94 -20.23 -4.38
N HIS A 115 -11.50 -19.02 -4.40
CA HIS A 115 -12.88 -18.80 -4.78
C HIS A 115 -12.91 -18.07 -6.13
N LEU A 116 -13.45 -18.75 -7.14
CA LEU A 116 -13.70 -18.16 -8.45
C LEU A 116 -15.16 -17.68 -8.48
N ASP A 117 -15.36 -16.39 -8.71
CA ASP A 117 -16.71 -15.89 -8.95
C ASP A 117 -17.25 -16.41 -10.28
N PRO A 118 -18.53 -16.80 -10.36
CA PRO A 118 -19.13 -17.37 -11.58
C PRO A 118 -19.14 -16.41 -12.79
N ALA A 119 -19.03 -15.10 -12.57
CA ALA A 119 -18.72 -14.09 -13.59
C ALA A 119 -18.18 -12.84 -12.87
N PRO A 120 -16.99 -12.29 -13.20
CA PRO A 120 -16.19 -12.43 -14.43
C PRO A 120 -15.07 -13.49 -14.35
N GLY A 121 -15.22 -14.55 -13.54
CA GLY A 121 -14.27 -15.68 -13.51
C GLY A 121 -12.91 -15.39 -12.85
N HIS A 122 -12.73 -14.22 -12.27
CA HIS A 122 -11.48 -13.86 -11.60
C HIS A 122 -11.50 -14.34 -10.15
N ASP A 123 -10.43 -15.00 -9.75
CA ASP A 123 -10.11 -15.23 -8.34
C ASP A 123 -10.18 -13.91 -7.56
N GLU A 124 -10.81 -13.96 -6.39
CA GLU A 124 -11.06 -12.80 -5.55
C GLU A 124 -9.75 -12.12 -5.09
N VAL A 125 -8.71 -12.90 -4.83
CA VAL A 125 -7.39 -12.38 -4.43
C VAL A 125 -6.75 -11.63 -5.59
N ILE A 126 -6.79 -12.18 -6.81
CA ILE A 126 -6.33 -11.50 -8.03
C ILE A 126 -7.13 -10.21 -8.27
N ARG A 127 -8.46 -10.26 -8.13
CA ARG A 127 -9.31 -9.09 -8.33
C ARG A 127 -8.94 -7.96 -7.38
N VAL A 128 -8.81 -8.23 -6.08
CA VAL A 128 -8.52 -7.19 -5.08
C VAL A 128 -7.06 -6.76 -5.14
N ASN A 129 -6.13 -7.71 -4.99
CA ASN A 129 -4.71 -7.42 -4.75
C ASN A 129 -3.95 -7.01 -6.02
N CYS A 130 -4.48 -7.32 -7.21
CA CYS A 130 -3.86 -6.98 -8.49
C CYS A 130 -4.71 -5.99 -9.28
N LEU A 131 -5.89 -6.40 -9.78
CA LEU A 131 -6.66 -5.59 -10.74
C LEU A 131 -7.19 -4.30 -10.12
N SER A 132 -7.90 -4.41 -9.01
CA SER A 132 -8.51 -3.28 -8.31
C SER A 132 -7.47 -2.34 -7.72
N THR A 133 -6.38 -2.92 -7.21
CA THR A 133 -5.24 -2.14 -6.73
C THR A 133 -4.55 -1.38 -7.86
N ALA A 134 -4.40 -1.99 -9.05
CA ALA A 134 -3.86 -1.31 -10.22
C ALA A 134 -4.77 -0.17 -10.70
N LEU A 135 -6.09 -0.41 -10.77
CA LEU A 135 -7.06 0.63 -11.11
C LEU A 135 -6.99 1.81 -10.14
N LEU A 136 -7.04 1.54 -8.83
CA LEU A 136 -6.96 2.58 -7.81
C LEU A 136 -5.62 3.34 -7.89
N LYS A 137 -4.51 2.64 -8.11
CA LYS A 137 -3.20 3.27 -8.29
C LYS A 137 -3.19 4.24 -9.47
N LEU A 138 -3.73 3.84 -10.62
CA LEU A 138 -3.77 4.70 -11.81
C LEU A 138 -4.63 5.95 -11.58
N LEU A 139 -5.80 5.79 -10.95
CA LEU A 139 -6.68 6.92 -10.63
C LEU A 139 -6.03 7.88 -9.63
N ILE A 140 -5.43 7.36 -8.56
CA ILE A 140 -4.73 8.21 -7.58
C ILE A 140 -3.49 8.87 -8.18
N LEU A 141 -2.77 8.19 -9.07
CA LEU A 141 -1.63 8.80 -9.77
C LEU A 141 -2.05 10.04 -10.54
N GLN A 142 -3.20 10.01 -11.22
CA GLN A 142 -3.76 11.19 -11.87
C GLN A 142 -4.07 12.31 -10.88
N VAL A 143 -4.65 11.99 -9.72
CA VAL A 143 -4.95 12.98 -8.68
C VAL A 143 -3.66 13.60 -8.11
N VAL A 144 -2.69 12.77 -7.73
CA VAL A 144 -1.40 13.23 -7.20
C VAL A 144 -0.71 14.13 -8.20
N HIS A 145 -0.69 13.74 -9.48
CA HIS A 145 -0.09 14.54 -10.53
C HIS A 145 -0.80 15.89 -10.68
N ALA A 146 -2.12 15.91 -10.78
CA ALA A 146 -2.89 17.15 -10.90
C ALA A 146 -2.68 18.09 -9.71
N LYS A 147 -2.67 17.55 -8.48
CA LYS A 147 -2.46 18.34 -7.26
C LYS A 147 -1.03 18.86 -7.15
N ALA A 148 -0.04 18.07 -7.57
CA ALA A 148 1.36 18.50 -7.61
C ALA A 148 1.59 19.62 -8.64
N GLN A 149 0.91 19.58 -9.79
CA GLN A 149 0.97 20.66 -10.78
C GLN A 149 0.28 21.95 -10.30
N ALA A 150 -0.82 21.82 -9.55
CA ALA A 150 -1.54 22.96 -8.99
C ALA A 150 -0.84 23.58 -7.77
N ALA A 151 -0.09 22.79 -7.01
CA ALA A 151 0.69 23.26 -5.89
C ALA A 151 2.02 23.85 -6.40
N ASP A 152 2.20 25.16 -6.24
CA ASP A 152 3.45 25.90 -6.52
C ASP A 152 4.66 25.44 -5.65
N ALA A 153 4.48 24.34 -4.90
CA ALA A 153 5.37 23.83 -3.87
C ALA A 153 6.47 22.89 -4.41
N GLY A 154 6.46 22.53 -5.69
CA GLY A 154 7.50 21.69 -6.32
C GLY A 154 7.71 20.32 -5.67
N ARG A 155 6.78 19.85 -4.83
CA ARG A 155 6.95 18.65 -4.00
C ARG A 155 6.21 17.46 -4.65
N PRO A 156 6.92 16.39 -5.06
CA PRO A 156 6.28 15.23 -5.66
C PRO A 156 5.51 14.43 -4.60
N GLY A 157 4.26 14.09 -4.90
CA GLY A 157 3.50 13.16 -4.07
C GLY A 157 4.05 11.73 -4.14
N ARG A 158 3.83 10.95 -3.09
CA ARG A 158 4.36 9.60 -2.93
C ARG A 158 3.23 8.57 -2.92
N ILE A 159 3.34 7.55 -3.77
CA ILE A 159 2.43 6.41 -3.78
C ILE A 159 3.18 5.17 -3.32
N VAL A 160 2.76 4.60 -2.20
CA VAL A 160 3.31 3.39 -1.61
C VAL A 160 2.36 2.24 -1.91
N LEU A 161 2.85 1.22 -2.61
CA LEU A 161 2.13 -0.01 -2.87
C LEU A 161 2.59 -1.07 -1.87
N VAL A 162 1.69 -1.51 -0.99
CA VAL A 162 2.01 -2.60 -0.07
C VAL A 162 1.73 -3.94 -0.74
N LYS A 163 2.72 -4.83 -0.70
CA LYS A 163 2.64 -6.20 -1.23
C LYS A 163 3.14 -7.19 -0.18
N SER A 164 2.79 -8.44 -0.40
CA SER A 164 3.29 -9.56 0.40
C SER A 164 4.40 -10.27 -0.34
N GLU A 165 5.45 -10.66 0.39
CA GLU A 165 6.53 -11.51 -0.11
C GLU A 165 6.01 -12.86 -0.62
N THR A 166 4.87 -13.33 -0.12
CA THR A 166 4.22 -14.56 -0.60
C THR A 166 3.88 -14.52 -2.09
N ALA A 167 3.73 -13.34 -2.69
CA ALA A 167 3.56 -13.22 -4.13
C ALA A 167 4.79 -13.72 -4.91
N ALA A 168 5.99 -13.58 -4.35
CA ALA A 168 7.25 -14.06 -4.96
C ALA A 168 7.39 -15.59 -4.91
N TRP A 169 6.57 -16.28 -4.10
CA TRP A 169 6.57 -17.74 -4.02
C TRP A 169 5.72 -18.41 -5.10
N ALA A 170 5.00 -17.63 -5.92
CA ALA A 170 4.26 -18.17 -7.05
C ALA A 170 5.20 -18.93 -8.00
N LYS A 171 4.78 -20.13 -8.41
CA LYS A 171 5.53 -20.92 -9.40
C LYS A 171 5.33 -20.28 -10.77
N SER A 172 6.38 -19.68 -11.34
CA SER A 172 6.41 -19.25 -12.74
C SER A 172 7.14 -20.28 -13.59
N LYS A 173 6.70 -20.46 -14.83
CA LYS A 173 7.36 -21.33 -15.82
C LYS A 173 8.79 -20.88 -16.12
N GLU A 174 9.05 -19.58 -16.00
CA GLU A 174 10.37 -18.94 -16.17
C GLU A 174 11.35 -19.26 -15.03
N ARG A 175 10.89 -19.85 -13.91
CA ARG A 175 11.75 -20.20 -12.76
C ARG A 175 12.40 -21.60 -12.88
N SER A 176 11.93 -22.41 -13.82
CA SER A 176 12.40 -23.78 -14.08
C SER A 176 13.42 -23.89 -15.23
N GLU A 177 13.83 -22.75 -15.80
CA GLU A 177 14.92 -22.61 -16.77
C GLU A 177 16.10 -21.85 -16.13
#